data_AF-A0A7W8L968-F1
#
_entry.id   AF-A0A7W8L968-F1
#
_cell.length_a   1.000
_cell.length_b   1.000
_cell.length_c   1.000
_cell.angle_alpha   90.00
_cell.angle_beta   90.00
_cell.angle_gamma   90.00
#
_symmetry.space_group_name_H-M   'P 1'
#
loop_
_entity.id
_entity.type
_entity.pdbx_description
1 polymer ?
#
loop_
_entity_poly.entity_id
_entity_poly.type
_entity_poly.pdbx_seq_one_letter_code
_entity_poly.pdbx_strand_id
1 'polypeptide(L)'
;MNAILPRPAYEDSLMQITFPDDDPVFDGANLTVRFLARVDGEPVVCSITAEALEDHFGAESALEPALMGAFDRGRQRIRSVCAEALDQNNGEGVVLHSGLFRVEGMEPDRGTAA
;
A
#
# COMPACT_ATOMS: atom_id res chain seq x y z
N MET A 1 -46.99 -11.74 3.51
CA MET A 1 -46.31 -10.69 2.72
C MET A 1 -44.84 -10.74 3.13
N ASN A 2 -43.92 -11.16 2.25
CA ASN A 2 -42.50 -11.18 2.57
C ASN A 2 -41.79 -10.38 1.47
N ALA A 3 -41.47 -9.12 1.78
CA ALA A 3 -40.71 -8.27 0.87
C ALA A 3 -39.26 -8.77 0.91
N ILE A 4 -38.88 -9.55 -0.09
CA ILE A 4 -37.49 -9.77 -0.44
C ILE A 4 -37.00 -8.40 -0.93
N LEU A 5 -36.35 -7.65 -0.05
CA LEU A 5 -35.65 -6.44 -0.45
C LEU A 5 -34.58 -6.87 -1.47
N PRO A 6 -34.58 -6.35 -2.71
CA PRO A 6 -33.46 -6.56 -3.61
C PRO A 6 -32.22 -5.98 -2.92
N ARG A 7 -31.19 -6.82 -2.71
CA ARG A 7 -29.88 -6.34 -2.27
C ARG A 7 -29.45 -5.23 -3.25
N PRO A 8 -29.05 -4.04 -2.77
CA PRO A 8 -28.63 -2.98 -3.67
C PRO A 8 -27.44 -3.48 -4.49
N ALA A 9 -27.53 -3.36 -5.82
CA ALA A 9 -26.45 -3.66 -6.77
C ALA A 9 -25.33 -2.60 -6.72
N TYR A 10 -24.99 -2.13 -5.52
CA TYR A 10 -23.85 -1.26 -5.22
C TYR A 10 -22.83 -2.01 -4.37
N GLU A 11 -22.72 -3.30 -4.60
CA GLU A 11 -21.49 -4.07 -4.34
C GLU A 11 -20.83 -4.25 -5.72
N ASP A 12 -20.65 -3.14 -6.44
CA ASP A 12 -19.67 -3.10 -7.52
C ASP A 12 -18.33 -3.23 -6.78
N SER A 13 -17.75 -4.43 -6.84
CA SER A 13 -16.78 -4.96 -5.89
C SER A 13 -15.51 -4.08 -5.73
N LEU A 14 -15.61 -3.01 -4.94
CA LEU A 14 -14.44 -2.34 -4.38
C LEU A 14 -13.78 -3.34 -3.42
N MET A 15 -12.61 -3.83 -3.80
CA MET A 15 -11.87 -4.82 -3.01
C MET A 15 -11.70 -4.35 -1.57
N GLN A 16 -12.06 -5.20 -0.61
CA GLN A 16 -11.92 -4.84 0.79
C GLN A 16 -10.47 -5.07 1.25
N ILE A 17 -9.63 -4.03 1.10
CA ILE A 17 -8.21 -4.09 1.47
C ILE A 17 -8.03 -3.68 2.92
N THR A 18 -7.43 -4.55 3.73
CA THR A 18 -7.09 -4.29 5.13
C THR A 18 -5.64 -4.67 5.41
N PHE A 19 -5.00 -3.97 6.35
CA PHE A 19 -3.63 -4.26 6.74
C PHE A 19 -3.59 -4.71 8.20
N PRO A 20 -3.30 -5.99 8.47
CA PRO A 20 -3.09 -6.43 9.84
C PRO A 20 -1.84 -5.74 10.42
N ASP A 21 -1.75 -5.68 11.75
CA ASP A 21 -0.58 -5.13 12.43
C ASP A 21 0.55 -6.16 12.61
N ASP A 22 0.65 -7.09 11.66
CA ASP A 22 1.75 -8.03 11.57
C ASP A 22 3.07 -7.29 11.31
N ASP A 23 4.14 -7.81 11.92
CA ASP A 23 5.46 -7.20 11.81
C ASP A 23 6.01 -7.40 10.37
N PRO A 24 6.52 -6.34 9.73
CA PRO A 24 7.16 -6.48 8.45
C PRO A 24 8.44 -7.32 8.56
N VAL A 25 8.87 -7.93 7.45
CA VAL A 25 10.06 -8.78 7.42
C VAL A 25 11.01 -8.28 6.34
N PHE A 26 12.24 -7.95 6.74
CA PHE A 26 13.28 -7.63 5.77
C PHE A 26 13.72 -8.87 4.99
N ASP A 27 13.75 -8.76 3.68
CA ASP A 27 14.26 -9.75 2.75
C ASP A 27 15.57 -9.24 2.13
N GLY A 28 16.69 -9.62 2.73
CA GLY A 28 18.02 -9.17 2.31
C GLY A 28 18.46 -9.69 0.94
N ALA A 29 17.82 -10.75 0.42
CA ALA A 29 18.12 -11.28 -0.90
C ALA A 29 17.59 -10.36 -2.02
N ASN A 30 16.38 -9.80 -1.83
CA ASN A 30 15.76 -8.88 -2.78
C ASN A 30 15.88 -7.40 -2.37
N LEU A 31 16.49 -7.12 -1.21
CA LEU A 31 16.56 -5.78 -0.60
C LEU A 31 15.16 -5.13 -0.51
N THR A 32 14.21 -5.89 0.02
CA THR A 32 12.83 -5.41 0.22
C THR A 32 12.37 -5.61 1.65
N VAL A 33 11.39 -4.82 2.08
CA VAL A 33 10.64 -5.07 3.31
C VAL A 33 9.28 -5.65 2.92
N ARG A 34 9.02 -6.88 3.33
CA ARG A 34 7.76 -7.59 3.09
C ARG A 34 6.77 -7.31 4.20
N PHE A 35 5.51 -7.16 3.86
CA PHE A 35 4.43 -6.95 4.83
C PHE A 35 3.14 -7.60 4.32
N LEU A 36 2.22 -7.86 5.25
CA LEU A 36 0.97 -8.52 4.95
C LEU A 36 -0.14 -7.51 4.68
N ALA A 37 -0.90 -7.75 3.61
CA ALA A 37 -2.20 -7.15 3.35
C ALA A 37 -3.26 -8.26 3.35
N ARG A 38 -4.53 -7.89 3.46
CA ARG A 38 -5.66 -8.78 3.22
C ARG A 38 -6.59 -8.16 2.21
N VAL A 39 -6.85 -8.86 1.12
CA VAL A 39 -7.78 -8.45 0.07
C VAL A 39 -8.99 -9.36 0.16
N ASP A 40 -10.17 -8.80 0.44
CA ASP A 40 -11.41 -9.56 0.64
C ASP A 40 -11.28 -10.69 1.70
N GLY A 41 -10.40 -10.45 2.68
CA GLY A 41 -10.09 -11.40 3.76
C GLY A 41 -8.96 -12.38 3.45
N GLU A 42 -8.51 -12.48 2.20
CA GLU A 42 -7.40 -13.35 1.78
C GLU A 42 -6.04 -12.70 2.03
N PRO A 43 -5.08 -13.41 2.66
CA PRO A 43 -3.75 -12.87 2.93
C PRO A 43 -2.93 -12.71 1.65
N VAL A 44 -2.43 -11.51 1.40
CA VAL A 44 -1.60 -11.14 0.26
C VAL A 44 -0.29 -10.54 0.75
N VAL A 45 0.83 -11.14 0.33
CA VAL A 45 2.16 -10.63 0.68
C VAL A 45 2.53 -9.52 -0.30
N CYS A 46 2.80 -8.34 0.25
CA CYS A 46 3.30 -7.20 -0.51
C CYS A 46 4.72 -6.89 -0.05
N SER A 47 5.47 -6.13 -0.85
CA SER A 47 6.80 -5.68 -0.48
C SER A 47 7.07 -4.26 -0.92
N ILE A 48 8.02 -3.59 -0.28
CA ILE A 48 8.53 -2.28 -0.69
C ILE A 48 10.05 -2.36 -0.83
N THR A 49 10.60 -1.75 -1.89
CA THR A 49 12.04 -1.79 -2.14
C THR A 49 12.82 -0.86 -1.22
N ALA A 50 14.09 -1.22 -0.95
CA ALA A 50 15.02 -0.34 -0.25
C ALA A 50 15.10 1.04 -0.91
N GLU A 51 15.20 1.08 -2.24
CA GLU A 51 15.22 2.34 -3.02
C GLU A 51 14.03 3.25 -2.71
N ALA A 52 12.81 2.68 -2.61
CA ALA A 52 11.63 3.48 -2.27
C ALA A 52 11.69 4.02 -0.83
N LEU A 53 12.17 3.19 0.11
CA LEU A 53 12.35 3.57 1.52
C LEU A 53 13.42 4.66 1.70
N GLU A 54 14.50 4.61 0.94
CA GLU A 54 15.57 5.61 0.93
C GLU A 54 15.06 6.93 0.33
N ASP A 55 14.47 6.88 -0.87
CA ASP A 55 14.03 8.08 -1.61
C ASP A 55 12.89 8.84 -0.93
N HIS A 56 11.92 8.11 -0.35
CA HIS A 56 10.63 8.70 0.07
C HIS A 56 10.37 8.65 1.58
N PHE A 57 11.06 7.78 2.31
CA PHE A 57 10.80 7.52 3.73
C PHE A 57 12.03 7.75 4.63
N GLY A 58 13.13 8.22 4.03
CA GLY A 58 14.34 8.64 4.73
C GLY A 58 15.09 7.50 5.38
N ALA A 59 15.14 6.31 4.76
CA ALA A 59 16.09 5.30 5.20
C ALA A 59 17.52 5.81 4.99
N GLU A 60 18.34 5.76 6.04
CA GLU A 60 19.72 6.27 6.01
C GLU A 60 20.68 5.34 5.26
N SER A 61 20.27 4.08 5.03
CA SER A 61 21.03 3.04 4.33
C SER A 61 20.12 1.87 3.95
N ALA A 62 20.56 1.04 2.99
CA ALA A 62 19.94 -0.24 2.64
C ALA A 62 20.15 -1.38 3.68
N LEU A 63 20.40 -1.03 4.95
CA LEU A 63 20.54 -1.98 6.05
C LEU A 63 19.20 -2.20 6.74
N GLU A 64 18.93 -3.43 7.19
CA GLU A 64 17.70 -3.82 7.89
C GLU A 64 17.19 -2.79 8.91
N PRO A 65 17.96 -2.33 9.92
CA PRO A 65 17.43 -1.40 10.92
C PRO A 65 16.99 -0.05 10.34
N ALA A 66 17.71 0.46 9.33
CA ALA A 66 17.36 1.72 8.68
C ALA A 66 16.09 1.59 7.83
N LEU A 67 15.97 0.47 7.10
CA LEU A 67 14.81 0.17 6.27
C LEU A 67 13.55 -0.10 7.10
N MET A 68 13.67 -0.89 8.17
CA MET A 68 12.58 -1.17 9.09
C MET A 68 12.09 0.11 9.81
N GLY A 69 13.02 0.97 10.23
CA GLY A 69 12.69 2.26 10.82
C GLY A 69 12.00 3.22 9.82
N ALA A 70 12.43 3.23 8.56
CA ALA A 70 11.78 4.02 7.51
C ALA A 70 10.38 3.50 7.18
N PHE A 71 10.22 2.18 7.11
CA PHE A 71 8.93 1.54 6.91
C PHE A 71 7.94 1.92 8.01
N ASP A 72 8.38 1.88 9.27
CA ASP A 72 7.51 2.21 10.41
C ASP A 72 7.02 3.67 10.35
N ARG A 73 7.94 4.63 10.12
CA ARG A 73 7.59 6.04 9.95
C ARG A 73 6.65 6.28 8.75
N GLY A 74 6.85 5.53 7.67
CA GLY A 74 6.10 5.62 6.42
C GLY A 74 4.83 4.77 6.37
N ARG A 75 4.54 3.97 7.40
CA ARG A 75 3.60 2.84 7.35
C ARG A 75 2.23 3.22 6.80
N GLN A 76 1.70 4.38 7.20
CA GLN A 76 0.40 4.86 6.71
C GLN A 76 0.40 5.11 5.20
N ARG A 77 1.40 5.85 4.70
CA ARG A 77 1.50 6.18 3.28
C ARG A 77 1.83 4.97 2.42
N ILE A 78 2.70 4.08 2.91
CA ILE A 78 3.01 2.80 2.25
C ILE A 78 1.73 1.98 2.09
N ARG A 79 0.91 1.88 3.14
CA ARG A 79 -0.38 1.15 3.10
C ARG A 79 -1.37 1.79 2.13
N SER A 80 -1.47 3.12 2.07
CA SER A 80 -2.35 3.81 1.10
C SER A 80 -1.98 3.47 -0.33
N VAL A 81 -0.72 3.66 -0.71
CA VAL A 81 -0.23 3.35 -2.07
C VAL A 81 -0.33 1.85 -2.36
N CYS A 82 -0.09 1.00 -1.37
CA CYS A 82 -0.28 -0.44 -1.50
C CYS A 82 -1.73 -0.80 -1.82
N ALA A 83 -2.70 -0.16 -1.15
CA ALA A 83 -4.11 -0.42 -1.39
C ALA A 83 -4.51 -0.02 -2.81
N GLU A 84 -4.07 1.15 -3.28
CA GLU A 84 -4.31 1.58 -4.66
C GLU A 84 -3.67 0.64 -5.69
N ALA A 85 -2.46 0.15 -5.43
CA ALA A 85 -1.78 -0.79 -6.31
C ALA A 85 -2.45 -2.18 -6.33
N LEU A 86 -2.92 -2.64 -5.18
CA LEU A 86 -3.68 -3.89 -5.06
C LEU A 86 -5.02 -3.80 -5.80
N ASP A 87 -5.76 -2.70 -5.63
CA ASP A 87 -7.02 -2.46 -6.33
C ASP A 87 -6.83 -2.48 -7.87
N GLN A 88 -5.80 -1.77 -8.36
CA GLN A 88 -5.47 -1.74 -9.78
C GLN A 88 -4.99 -3.10 -10.34
N ASN A 89 -4.42 -3.96 -9.50
CA ASN A 89 -3.87 -5.26 -9.89
C ASN A 89 -4.73 -6.45 -9.43
N ASN A 90 -6.03 -6.23 -9.24
CA ASN A 90 -6.99 -7.29 -8.88
C ASN A 90 -6.59 -8.08 -7.61
N GLY A 91 -5.99 -7.41 -6.63
CA GLY A 91 -5.64 -8.00 -5.34
C GLY A 91 -4.38 -8.86 -5.35
N GLU A 92 -3.66 -8.97 -6.48
CA GLU A 92 -2.41 -9.72 -6.54
C GLU A 92 -1.27 -8.99 -5.82
N GLY A 93 -0.40 -9.74 -5.15
CA GLY A 93 0.71 -9.19 -4.39
C GLY A 93 1.59 -8.23 -5.21
N VAL A 94 1.88 -7.07 -4.64
CA VAL A 94 2.59 -5.98 -5.32
C VAL A 94 3.96 -5.70 -4.70
N VAL A 95 4.88 -5.23 -5.54
CA VAL A 95 6.16 -4.66 -5.13
C VAL A 95 6.12 -3.15 -5.31
N LEU A 96 6.26 -2.41 -4.22
CA LEU A 96 6.23 -0.96 -4.21
C LEU A 96 7.62 -0.40 -4.49
N HIS A 97 7.76 0.23 -5.65
CA HIS A 97 8.98 0.91 -6.09
C HIS A 97 8.88 2.43 -5.91
N SER A 98 10.02 3.13 -5.90
CA SER A 98 10.11 4.61 -5.80
C SER A 98 9.14 5.31 -6.75
N GLY A 99 8.96 4.81 -7.98
CA GLY A 99 8.05 5.37 -8.97
C GLY A 99 6.59 5.53 -8.52
N LEU A 100 6.07 4.63 -7.68
CA LEU A 100 4.68 4.69 -7.18
C LEU A 100 4.44 5.84 -6.20
N PHE A 101 5.49 6.34 -5.54
CA PHE A 101 5.39 7.40 -4.54
C PHE A 101 5.62 8.81 -5.10
N ARG A 102 5.95 8.92 -6.40
CA ARG A 102 6.25 10.21 -7.05
C ARG A 102 5.01 11.01 -7.42
N VAL A 103 3.87 10.35 -7.62
CA VAL A 103 2.63 10.97 -8.14
C VAL A 103 1.76 11.61 -7.05
N GLU A 104 1.92 11.22 -5.79
CA GLU A 104 1.21 11.81 -4.64
C GLU A 104 1.68 13.24 -4.27
N GLY A 105 2.54 13.85 -5.08
CA GLY A 105 2.96 15.25 -4.96
C GLY A 105 2.21 16.22 -5.88
N MET A 106 1.28 15.74 -6.71
CA MET A 106 0.43 16.64 -7.51
C MET A 106 -0.76 17.07 -6.65
N GLU A 107 -0.58 18.15 -5.88
CA GLU A 107 -1.72 18.95 -5.42
C GLU A 107 -2.61 19.21 -6.66
N PRO A 108 -3.93 18.95 -6.63
CA PRO A 108 -4.78 19.49 -7.68
C PRO A 108 -4.65 20.99 -7.56
N ASP A 109 -4.09 21.63 -8.58
CA ASP A 109 -4.12 23.08 -8.77
C ASP A 109 -5.57 23.53 -8.52
N ARG A 110 -5.85 24.00 -7.30
CA ARG A 110 -7.09 24.70 -7.00
C ARG A 110 -6.92 26.02 -7.69
N GLY A 111 -7.31 26.02 -8.96
CA GLY A 111 -7.43 27.20 -9.79
C GLY A 111 -8.03 28.32 -8.95
N THR A 112 -7.20 29.29 -8.63
CA THR A 112 -7.63 30.54 -8.02
C THR A 112 -8.35 31.30 -9.12
N ALA A 113 -9.65 31.07 -9.22
CA ALA A 113 -10.55 31.99 -9.87
C ALA A 113 -10.92 33.09 -8.87
N ALA A 114 -10.27 34.25 -9.00
CA ALA A 114 -10.76 35.54 -8.53
C ALA A 114 -10.04 36.65 -9.31
#